data_AF-A0A845DRA5-F1
#
_entry.id   AF-A0A845DRA5-F1
#
_cell.length_a   1.000
_cell.length_b   1.000
_cell.length_c   1.000
_cell.angle_alpha   90.00
_cell.angle_beta   90.00
_cell.angle_gamma   90.00
#
_symmetry.space_group_name_H-M   'P 1'
#
loop_
_entity.id
_entity.type
_entity.pdbx_description
1 polymer ?
#
loop_
_entity_poly.entity_id
_entity_poly.type
_entity_poly.pdbx_seq_one_letter_code
_entity_poly.pdbx_strand_id
1 'polypeptide(L)'
;MASQSDTGGGGLFAAVRRYRQTSGQQVSYRKNNLLGYVFIAPAMALYLTFNVWPIFRGFAMAFTDYRFVYPDTRWEFNGLSNFIKMVGDRRAMDAVGISLKYLAFVAPAMILIALLLAVMISKVKRGAGFYRWVVYLPAVLPVAVIFLMFGEMYGFQFSLINT
;
A
#
# COMPACT_ATOMS: atom_id res chain seq x y z
N MET A 1 -44.94 54.30 -25.43
CA MET A 1 -43.59 54.81 -25.73
C MET A 1 -42.61 54.16 -24.77
N ALA A 2 -41.60 53.49 -25.31
CA ALA A 2 -40.61 52.67 -24.63
C ALA A 2 -39.34 53.48 -24.27
N SER A 3 -38.60 53.04 -23.22
CA SER A 3 -37.13 53.07 -23.06
C SER A 3 -36.82 52.86 -21.55
N GLN A 4 -36.48 51.68 -21.03
CA GLN A 4 -35.20 50.94 -21.08
C GLN A 4 -33.97 51.73 -20.61
N SER A 5 -33.34 51.28 -19.51
CA SER A 5 -31.88 51.09 -19.28
C SER A 5 -31.59 51.00 -17.77
N ASP A 6 -31.81 49.85 -17.11
CA ASP A 6 -30.75 48.85 -16.86
C ASP A 6 -29.39 49.46 -16.48
N THR A 7 -29.11 49.63 -15.18
CA THR A 7 -27.82 50.17 -14.68
C THR A 7 -27.36 49.55 -13.35
N GLY A 8 -27.68 48.27 -13.09
CA GLY A 8 -27.33 47.61 -11.82
C GLY A 8 -26.42 46.38 -11.92
N GLY A 9 -26.39 45.69 -13.07
CA GLY A 9 -25.78 44.35 -13.16
C GLY A 9 -24.31 44.29 -13.57
N GLY A 10 -23.78 45.31 -14.26
CA GLY A 10 -22.49 45.21 -14.95
C GLY A 10 -21.24 45.18 -14.06
N GLY A 11 -21.30 45.79 -12.86
CA GLY A 11 -20.14 45.94 -11.97
C GLY A 11 -19.69 44.64 -11.30
N LEU A 12 -20.63 43.81 -10.88
CA LEU A 12 -20.35 42.50 -10.25
C LEU A 12 -19.76 41.52 -11.26
N PHE A 13 -20.29 41.47 -12.49
CA PHE A 13 -19.73 40.62 -13.54
C PHE A 13 -18.35 41.10 -14.02
N ALA A 14 -18.10 42.43 -14.02
CA ALA A 14 -16.78 42.98 -14.29
C ALA A 14 -15.76 42.65 -13.18
N ALA A 15 -16.18 42.69 -11.91
CA ALA A 15 -15.34 42.32 -10.76
C ALA A 15 -15.01 40.82 -10.75
N VAL A 16 -15.99 39.95 -11.05
CA VAL A 16 -15.79 38.50 -11.15
C VAL A 16 -14.89 38.13 -12.33
N ARG A 17 -14.95 38.85 -13.45
CA ARG A 17 -14.01 38.65 -14.57
C ARG A 17 -12.58 39.03 -14.23
N ARG A 18 -12.35 40.08 -13.43
CA ARG A 18 -11.00 40.48 -13.00
C ARG A 18 -10.36 39.47 -12.05
N TYR A 19 -11.14 38.84 -11.17
CA TYR A 19 -10.62 37.82 -10.26
C TYR A 19 -10.10 36.57 -10.99
N ARG A 20 -10.66 36.25 -12.15
CA ARG A 20 -10.26 35.10 -12.97
C ARG A 20 -9.05 35.37 -13.86
N GLN A 21 -8.67 36.64 -14.05
CA GLN A 21 -7.55 37.02 -14.94
C GLN A 21 -6.19 37.10 -14.22
N THR A 22 -6.14 37.23 -12.90
CA THR A 22 -4.89 37.27 -12.13
C THR A 22 -4.35 35.90 -11.71
N SER A 23 -5.12 34.81 -11.88
CA SER A 23 -4.71 33.45 -11.50
C SER A 23 -4.02 32.67 -12.63
N GLY A 24 -3.50 33.37 -13.64
CA GLY A 24 -2.81 32.81 -14.79
C GLY A 24 -1.31 33.12 -14.82
N GLN A 25 -0.69 33.40 -13.67
CA GLN A 25 0.75 33.59 -13.60
C GLN A 25 1.42 32.23 -13.88
N GLN A 26 1.71 31.97 -15.15
CA GLN A 26 2.50 30.84 -15.61
C GLN A 26 3.87 30.94 -14.93
N VAL A 27 4.06 30.17 -13.85
CA VAL A 27 5.37 30.04 -13.21
C VAL A 27 6.24 29.30 -14.21
N SER A 28 7.09 30.04 -14.92
CA SER A 28 8.12 29.48 -15.78
C SER A 28 9.13 28.76 -14.89
N TYR A 29 8.90 27.47 -14.64
CA TYR A 29 9.81 26.58 -13.93
C TYR A 29 10.96 26.19 -14.85
N ARG A 30 11.83 27.16 -15.13
CA ARG A 30 13.16 26.87 -15.65
C ARG A 30 14.17 27.40 -14.64
N LYS A 31 14.25 26.69 -13.52
CA LYS A 31 15.29 26.90 -12.51
C LYS A 31 15.93 25.56 -12.22
N ASN A 32 17.26 25.59 -12.22
CA ASN A 32 18.12 24.46 -11.95
C ASN A 32 17.78 23.88 -10.56
N ASN A 33 17.03 22.79 -10.50
CA ASN A 33 16.51 22.19 -9.25
C ASN A 33 17.58 21.39 -8.48
N LEU A 34 18.84 21.82 -8.56
CA LEU A 34 19.97 21.11 -7.97
C LEU A 34 19.78 20.90 -6.46
N LEU A 35 19.27 21.92 -5.75
CA LEU A 35 18.92 21.79 -4.33
C LEU A 35 17.82 20.75 -4.09
N GLY A 36 16.79 20.70 -4.92
CA GLY A 36 15.73 19.68 -4.82
C GLY A 36 16.29 18.26 -4.97
N TYR A 37 17.22 18.05 -5.89
CA TYR A 37 17.91 16.77 -6.04
C TYR A 37 18.80 16.44 -4.83
N VAL A 38 19.51 17.42 -4.25
CA VAL A 38 20.34 17.20 -3.04
C VAL A 38 19.47 16.84 -1.82
N PHE A 39 18.29 17.45 -1.67
CA PHE A 39 17.35 17.10 -0.60
C PHE A 39 16.74 15.70 -0.77
N ILE A 40 16.50 15.26 -2.01
CA ILE A 40 15.96 13.92 -2.29
C ILE A 40 17.07 12.86 -2.28
N ALA A 41 18.32 13.23 -2.59
CA ALA A 41 19.46 12.32 -2.70
C ALA A 41 19.65 11.36 -1.51
N PRO A 42 19.63 11.79 -0.23
CA PRO A 42 19.81 10.85 0.89
C PRO A 42 18.64 9.86 1.02
N ALA A 43 17.40 10.31 0.81
CA ALA A 43 16.24 9.42 0.82
C ALA A 43 16.30 8.41 -0.34
N MET A 44 16.70 8.88 -1.53
CA MET A 44 16.87 8.04 -2.71
C MET A 44 18.02 7.04 -2.52
N ALA A 45 19.13 7.45 -1.93
CA ALA A 45 20.26 6.58 -1.63
C ALA A 45 19.86 5.45 -0.67
N LEU A 46 19.11 5.76 0.39
CA LEU A 46 18.56 4.75 1.30
C LEU A 46 17.59 3.81 0.59
N TYR A 47 16.66 4.34 -0.21
CA TYR A 47 15.74 3.52 -0.99
C TYR A 47 16.47 2.58 -1.94
N LEU A 48 17.47 3.08 -2.68
CA LEU A 48 18.25 2.28 -3.61
C LEU A 48 19.04 1.19 -2.89
N THR A 49 19.64 1.51 -1.74
CA THR A 49 20.49 0.58 -1.00
C THR A 49 19.70 -0.49 -0.24
N PHE A 50 18.54 -0.13 0.34
CA PHE A 50 17.79 -1.05 1.21
C PHE A 50 16.58 -1.69 0.53
N ASN A 51 16.05 -1.12 -0.55
CA ASN A 51 14.95 -1.74 -1.32
C ASN A 51 15.43 -2.27 -2.67
N VAL A 52 16.06 -1.43 -3.48
CA VAL A 52 16.35 -1.78 -4.87
C VAL A 52 17.51 -2.78 -4.98
N TRP A 53 18.58 -2.56 -4.22
CA TRP A 53 19.72 -3.46 -4.17
C TRP A 53 19.37 -4.92 -3.80
N PRO A 54 18.63 -5.21 -2.70
CA PRO A 54 18.27 -6.60 -2.39
C PRO A 54 17.34 -7.23 -3.42
N ILE A 55 16.50 -6.46 -4.13
CA ILE A 55 15.68 -6.98 -5.22
C ILE A 55 16.57 -7.48 -6.36
N PHE A 56 17.52 -6.66 -6.82
CA PHE A 56 18.45 -7.06 -7.89
C PHE A 56 19.35 -8.21 -7.45
N ARG A 57 19.83 -8.20 -6.20
CA ARG A 57 20.62 -9.30 -5.63
C ARG A 57 19.81 -10.60 -5.58
N GLY A 58 18.55 -10.54 -5.14
CA GLY A 58 17.65 -11.70 -5.11
C GLY A 58 17.35 -12.22 -6.52
N PHE A 59 17.21 -11.32 -7.49
CA PHE A 59 17.06 -11.70 -8.89
C PHE A 59 18.31 -12.41 -9.41
N ALA A 60 19.51 -11.88 -9.16
CA ALA A 60 20.77 -12.54 -9.54
C ALA A 60 20.92 -13.93 -8.87
N MET A 61 20.52 -14.05 -7.60
CA MET A 61 20.48 -15.33 -6.88
C MET A 61 19.51 -16.33 -7.52
N ALA A 62 18.38 -15.89 -8.08
CA ALA A 62 17.43 -16.78 -8.71
C ALA A 62 18.01 -17.55 -9.92
N PHE A 63 19.03 -17.01 -10.59
CA PHE A 63 19.72 -17.64 -11.73
C PHE A 63 21.07 -18.28 -11.38
N THR A 64 21.39 -18.39 -10.08
CA THR A 64 22.66 -18.92 -9.59
C THR A 64 22.39 -20.07 -8.62
N ASP A 65 23.26 -21.10 -8.54
CA ASP A 65 23.17 -22.12 -7.45
C ASP A 65 23.69 -21.50 -6.15
N TYR A 66 22.89 -20.63 -5.55
CA TYR A 66 23.25 -19.93 -4.33
C TYR A 66 22.80 -20.70 -3.10
N ARG A 67 23.75 -21.18 -2.30
CA ARG A 67 23.50 -21.94 -1.06
C ARG A 67 23.90 -21.12 0.16
N PHE A 68 22.92 -20.64 0.92
CA PHE A 68 23.15 -19.85 2.14
C PHE A 68 23.94 -20.62 3.22
N VAL A 69 23.83 -21.94 3.25
CA VAL A 69 24.42 -22.81 4.30
C VAL A 69 25.86 -23.23 3.98
N TYR A 70 26.28 -23.17 2.70
CA TYR A 70 27.60 -23.61 2.25
C TYR A 70 28.32 -22.46 1.53
N PRO A 71 29.09 -21.64 2.26
CA PRO A 71 29.72 -20.42 1.72
C PRO A 71 30.79 -20.68 0.66
N ASP A 72 31.36 -21.89 0.58
CA ASP A 72 32.43 -22.26 -0.37
C ASP A 72 31.92 -22.75 -1.73
N THR A 73 30.60 -22.77 -1.95
CA THR A 73 30.04 -23.20 -3.24
C THR A 73 30.25 -22.08 -4.26
N ARG A 74 31.00 -22.37 -5.34
CA ARG A 74 31.14 -21.44 -6.47
C ARG A 74 29.75 -21.03 -6.94
N TRP A 75 29.52 -19.73 -7.04
CA TRP A 75 28.29 -19.13 -7.56
C TRP A 75 28.19 -19.38 -9.05
N GLU A 76 27.97 -20.63 -9.44
CA GLU A 76 27.83 -21.01 -10.83
C GLU A 76 26.46 -20.53 -11.32
N PHE A 77 26.51 -19.69 -12.36
CA PHE A 77 25.32 -19.24 -13.06
C PHE A 77 24.67 -20.46 -13.71
N ASN A 78 23.55 -20.89 -13.15
CA ASN A 78 22.84 -22.11 -13.52
C ASN A 78 21.61 -21.83 -14.39
N GLY A 79 21.45 -20.57 -14.82
CA GLY A 79 20.40 -20.12 -15.72
C GLY A 79 18.99 -20.43 -15.19
N LEU A 80 18.22 -21.19 -15.97
CA LEU A 80 16.82 -21.52 -15.64
C LEU A 80 16.67 -22.83 -14.85
N SER A 81 17.77 -23.50 -14.49
CA SER A 81 17.70 -24.82 -13.84
C SER A 81 16.98 -24.78 -12.48
N ASN A 82 17.09 -23.68 -11.74
CA ASN A 82 16.36 -23.46 -10.48
C ASN A 82 14.83 -23.46 -10.69
N PHE A 83 14.35 -22.82 -11.76
CA PHE A 83 12.93 -22.77 -12.08
C PHE A 83 12.39 -24.12 -12.54
N ILE A 84 13.17 -24.87 -13.33
CA ILE A 84 12.80 -26.23 -13.76
C ILE A 84 12.68 -27.16 -12.56
N LYS A 85 13.64 -27.10 -11.62
CA LYS A 85 13.58 -27.85 -10.35
C LYS A 85 12.36 -27.48 -9.52
N MET A 86 12.03 -26.18 -9.43
CA MET A 86 10.87 -25.69 -8.69
C MET A 86 9.54 -26.21 -9.27
N VAL A 87 9.40 -26.24 -10.60
CA VAL A 87 8.18 -26.75 -11.26
C VAL A 87 8.06 -28.27 -11.13
N GLY A 88 9.18 -28.99 -11.09
CA GLY A 88 9.19 -30.44 -10.87
C GLY A 88 8.90 -30.86 -9.41
N ASP A 89 9.05 -29.96 -8.45
CA ASP A 89 8.84 -30.25 -7.02
C ASP A 89 7.38 -30.04 -6.63
N ARG A 90 6.71 -31.14 -6.24
CA ARG A 90 5.32 -31.12 -5.76
C ARG A 90 5.13 -30.18 -4.57
N ARG A 91 6.08 -30.11 -3.63
CA ARG A 91 5.95 -29.25 -2.45
C ARG A 91 5.98 -27.78 -2.84
N ALA A 92 6.81 -27.40 -3.80
CA ALA A 92 6.88 -26.03 -4.30
C ALA A 92 5.57 -25.65 -5.01
N MET A 93 5.04 -26.53 -5.87
CA MET A 93 3.75 -26.29 -6.54
C MET A 93 2.58 -26.23 -5.56
N ASP A 94 2.54 -27.10 -4.56
CA ASP A 94 1.51 -27.09 -3.52
C ASP A 94 1.55 -25.80 -2.70
N ALA A 95 2.75 -25.34 -2.32
CA ALA A 95 2.93 -24.07 -1.60
C ALA A 95 2.45 -22.86 -2.42
N VAL A 96 2.76 -22.83 -3.72
CA VAL A 96 2.25 -21.80 -4.64
C VAL A 96 0.72 -21.86 -4.74
N GLY A 97 0.16 -23.06 -4.87
CA GLY A 97 -1.29 -23.27 -4.94
C GLY A 97 -2.03 -22.81 -3.68
N ILE A 98 -1.50 -23.13 -2.50
CA ILE A 98 -2.06 -22.67 -1.21
C ILE A 98 -1.96 -21.15 -1.10
N SER A 99 -0.81 -20.57 -1.44
CA SER A 99 -0.60 -19.12 -1.38
C SER A 99 -1.54 -18.36 -2.33
N LEU A 100 -1.73 -18.88 -3.55
CA LEU A 100 -2.63 -18.27 -4.54
C LEU A 100 -4.09 -18.40 -4.12
N LYS A 101 -4.51 -19.56 -3.60
CA LYS A 101 -5.86 -19.74 -3.03
C LYS A 101 -6.07 -18.78 -1.86
N TYR A 102 -5.12 -18.70 -0.94
CA TYR A 102 -5.17 -17.77 0.19
C TYR A 102 -5.37 -16.33 -0.28
N LEU A 103 -4.54 -15.85 -1.22
CA LEU A 103 -4.67 -14.52 -1.80
C LEU A 103 -6.05 -14.31 -2.46
N ALA A 104 -6.49 -15.26 -3.28
CA ALA A 104 -7.74 -15.18 -4.04
C ALA A 104 -8.98 -15.14 -3.14
N PHE A 105 -8.96 -15.73 -1.95
CA PHE A 105 -10.08 -15.68 -1.01
C PHE A 105 -9.94 -14.52 -0.01
N VAL A 106 -8.77 -14.33 0.58
CA VAL A 106 -8.57 -13.37 1.67
C VAL A 106 -8.60 -11.93 1.17
N ALA A 107 -7.96 -11.62 0.03
CA ALA A 107 -7.94 -10.25 -0.49
C ALA A 107 -9.35 -9.70 -0.79
N PRO A 108 -10.22 -10.38 -1.57
CA PRO A 108 -11.56 -9.87 -1.80
C PRO A 108 -12.43 -9.89 -0.54
N ALA A 109 -12.29 -10.89 0.33
CA ALA A 109 -13.03 -10.93 1.60
C ALA A 109 -12.69 -9.73 2.49
N MET A 110 -11.40 -9.37 2.61
CA MET A 110 -10.96 -8.18 3.34
C MET A 110 -11.56 -6.90 2.76
N ILE A 111 -11.51 -6.73 1.43
CA ILE A 111 -12.07 -5.55 0.77
C ILE A 111 -13.58 -5.47 0.99
N LEU A 112 -14.30 -6.59 0.85
CA LEU A 112 -15.75 -6.64 0.98
C LEU A 112 -16.19 -6.34 2.42
N ILE A 113 -15.54 -6.92 3.42
CA ILE A 113 -15.81 -6.65 4.84
C ILE A 113 -15.49 -5.19 5.17
N ALA A 114 -14.33 -4.68 4.74
CA ALA A 114 -13.94 -3.30 4.98
C ALA A 114 -14.93 -2.31 4.34
N LEU A 115 -15.40 -2.58 3.13
CA LEU A 115 -16.39 -1.76 2.44
C LEU A 115 -17.74 -1.80 3.15
N LEU A 116 -18.20 -2.98 3.56
CA LEU A 116 -19.46 -3.15 4.28
C LEU A 116 -19.45 -2.38 5.60
N LEU A 117 -18.37 -2.52 6.38
CA LEU A 117 -18.17 -1.75 7.62
C LEU A 117 -18.10 -0.24 7.34
N ALA A 118 -17.38 0.19 6.31
CA ALA A 118 -17.28 1.61 5.94
C ALA A 118 -18.66 2.20 5.61
N VAL A 119 -19.49 1.49 4.83
CA VAL A 119 -20.85 1.92 4.49
C VAL A 119 -21.74 1.97 5.74
N MET A 120 -21.66 0.98 6.63
CA MET A 120 -22.42 0.99 7.88
C MET A 120 -22.05 2.18 8.77
N ILE A 121 -20.74 2.44 8.96
CA ILE A 121 -20.25 3.57 9.75
C ILE A 121 -20.62 4.91 9.11
N SER A 122 -20.62 5.00 7.77
CA SER A 122 -20.95 6.25 7.07
C SER A 122 -22.38 6.73 7.33
N LYS A 123 -23.30 5.82 7.65
CA LYS A 123 -24.72 6.13 7.94
C LYS A 123 -24.95 6.55 9.40
N VAL A 124 -23.96 6.42 10.28
CA VAL A 124 -24.08 6.75 11.71
C VAL A 124 -24.02 8.27 11.90
N LYS A 125 -25.15 8.87 12.30
CA LYS A 125 -25.29 10.34 12.48
C LYS A 125 -24.80 10.86 13.84
N ARG A 126 -24.72 10.01 14.87
CA ARG A 126 -24.26 10.39 16.23
C ARG A 126 -23.24 9.34 16.71
N GLY A 127 -22.09 9.79 17.21
CA GLY A 127 -21.05 8.89 17.75
C GLY A 127 -20.15 8.21 16.71
N ALA A 128 -20.15 8.65 15.45
CA ALA A 128 -19.33 8.05 14.38
C ALA A 128 -17.83 7.92 14.72
N GLY A 129 -17.29 8.83 15.55
CA GLY A 129 -15.91 8.75 16.03
C GLY A 129 -15.63 7.53 16.91
N PHE A 130 -16.55 7.17 17.80
CA PHE A 130 -16.41 6.01 18.68
C PHE A 130 -16.43 4.69 17.89
N TYR A 131 -17.37 4.55 16.94
CA TYR A 131 -17.44 3.38 16.07
C TYR A 131 -16.18 3.18 15.21
N ARG A 132 -15.61 4.28 14.68
CA ARG A 132 -14.34 4.22 13.96
C ARG A 132 -13.22 3.70 14.87
N TRP A 133 -13.10 4.23 16.08
CA TRP A 133 -12.07 3.79 17.04
C TRP A 133 -12.13 2.29 17.33
N VAL A 134 -13.31 1.75 17.64
CA VAL A 134 -13.47 0.31 17.94
C VAL A 134 -13.11 -0.57 16.73
N VAL A 135 -13.51 -0.17 15.52
CA VAL A 135 -13.21 -0.94 14.29
C VAL A 135 -11.73 -0.88 13.91
N TYR A 136 -11.04 0.22 14.19
CA TYR A 136 -9.59 0.34 13.94
C TYR A 136 -8.72 -0.30 15.02
N LEU A 137 -9.24 -0.49 16.24
CA LEU A 137 -8.53 -1.07 17.37
C LEU A 137 -7.75 -2.36 17.03
N PRO A 138 -8.33 -3.38 16.36
CA PRO A 138 -7.59 -4.60 16.02
C PRO A 138 -6.48 -4.36 14.98
N ALA A 139 -6.60 -3.36 14.10
CA ALA A 139 -5.59 -3.08 13.08
C ALA A 139 -4.33 -2.41 13.65
N VAL A 140 -4.43 -1.82 14.85
CA VAL A 140 -3.30 -1.21 15.56
C VAL A 140 -2.51 -2.27 16.36
N LEU A 141 -3.12 -3.43 16.63
CA LEU A 141 -2.44 -4.50 17.36
C LEU A 141 -1.31 -5.10 16.52
N PRO A 142 -0.11 -5.27 17.10
CA PRO A 142 0.96 -6.00 16.44
C PRO A 142 0.52 -7.43 16.12
N VAL A 143 0.92 -7.93 14.96
CA VAL A 143 0.61 -9.29 14.51
C VAL A 143 1.00 -10.36 15.54
N ALA A 144 2.12 -10.15 16.26
CA ALA A 144 2.55 -11.04 17.35
C ALA A 144 1.52 -11.14 18.49
N VAL A 145 0.89 -10.02 18.88
CA VAL A 145 -0.16 -10.00 19.91
C VAL A 145 -1.38 -10.77 19.44
N ILE A 146 -1.77 -10.58 18.18
CA ILE A 146 -2.90 -11.31 17.57
C ILE A 146 -2.62 -12.82 17.64
N PHE A 147 -1.42 -13.28 17.28
CA PHE A 147 -1.06 -14.70 17.37
C PHE A 147 -1.09 -15.22 18.81
N LEU A 148 -0.61 -14.46 19.79
CA LEU A 148 -0.69 -14.85 21.20
C LEU A 148 -2.14 -14.95 21.68
N MET A 149 -2.98 -13.95 21.38
CA MET A 149 -4.40 -13.98 21.75
C MET A 149 -5.13 -15.17 21.14
N PHE A 150 -4.89 -15.48 19.86
CA PHE A 150 -5.45 -16.67 19.24
C PHE A 150 -4.87 -17.96 19.81
N GLY A 151 -3.57 -17.99 20.13
CA GLY A 151 -2.91 -19.13 20.78
C GLY A 151 -3.51 -19.45 22.14
N GLU A 152 -3.83 -18.43 22.94
CA GLU A 152 -4.54 -18.59 24.22
C GLU A 152 -6.01 -18.96 23.99
N MET A 153 -6.70 -18.34 23.04
CA MET A 153 -8.11 -18.62 22.74
C MET A 153 -8.35 -20.05 22.23
N TYR A 154 -7.40 -20.60 21.46
CA TYR A 154 -7.43 -21.98 20.97
C TYR A 154 -6.63 -22.95 21.86
N GLY A 155 -5.97 -22.45 22.92
CA GLY A 155 -5.18 -23.23 23.86
C GLY A 155 -6.07 -23.97 24.86
N PHE A 156 -5.76 -25.23 25.13
CA PHE A 156 -6.53 -26.10 26.03
C PHE A 156 -6.53 -25.64 27.51
N GLN A 157 -5.61 -24.77 27.94
CA GLN A 157 -5.39 -24.48 29.37
C GLN A 157 -6.19 -23.28 29.92
N PHE A 158 -6.73 -22.40 29.05
CA PHE A 158 -7.55 -21.25 29.44
C PHE A 158 -8.91 -21.20 28.69
N SER A 159 -9.45 -22.36 28.33
CA SER A 159 -10.66 -22.41 27.50
C SER A 159 -11.95 -22.36 28.31
N LEU A 160 -12.71 -21.27 28.15
CA LEU A 160 -14.16 -21.19 28.43
C LEU A 160 -15.00 -21.90 27.35
N ILE A 161 -14.37 -22.44 26.31
CA ILE A 161 -15.03 -22.88 25.07
C ILE A 161 -14.74 -24.35 24.72
N ASN A 162 -13.90 -25.04 25.48
CA ASN A 162 -13.63 -26.46 25.37
C ASN A 162 -13.98 -27.12 26.69
N THR A 163 -15.28 -27.39 26.85
CA THR A 163 -15.77 -28.40 27.80
C THR A 163 -15.97 -29.69 27.03
#